data_AF-A0AAD6UIU3-F1
#
_entry.id   AF-A0AAD6UIU3-F1
#
_cell.length_a   1.000
_cell.length_b   1.000
_cell.length_c   1.000
_cell.angle_alpha   90.00
_cell.angle_beta   90.00
_cell.angle_gamma   90.00
#
_symmetry.space_group_name_H-M   'P 1'
#
loop_
_entity.id
_entity.type
_entity.pdbx_description
1 polymer ?
#
loop_
_entity_poly.entity_id
_entity_poly.type
_entity_poly.pdbx_seq_one_letter_code
_entity_poly.pdbx_strand_id
1 'polypeptide(L)'
;MFSILPARLLSRLGTATAPLAVARQLAAPSATSRGIFASATRRTFLTSARLSFPAAKAAASQAKTTKKAPAKTASKVAPKKKATVTKKAAPKKKVVKKKVLKKKPAPKPKRKVVKKKAPPKPLRITKAMGPPTRGVTAFIAFMQEWAASPAASGLATLERAKNAGAAWRALSDAEKQPYVARSKAIREAAKITRDKWFTDADPALLRRINKTRKEKKLPRILNPTKDKKPTSNFIRFMADFRQTLPSDMPLTEKSRQGGAVWRAMTAAEKEPYNTAADNAMAAYRAAHPAPAKVKA
;
A
#
# COMPACT_ATOMS: atom_id res chain seq x y z
N MET A 1 5.74 23.36 -64.98
CA MET A 1 6.99 23.43 -65.78
C MET A 1 8.01 24.25 -65.01
N PHE A 2 9.32 24.14 -65.31
CA PHE A 2 10.44 24.68 -64.52
C PHE A 2 10.51 24.06 -63.10
N SER A 3 11.43 23.17 -62.72
CA SER A 3 12.74 22.74 -63.26
C SER A 3 13.87 23.77 -63.09
N ILE A 4 14.62 23.64 -62.00
CA ILE A 4 15.95 24.24 -61.79
C ILE A 4 16.83 23.20 -61.04
N LEU A 5 18.00 22.90 -61.60
CA LEU A 5 19.12 22.22 -60.92
C LEU A 5 20.26 23.25 -60.77
N PRO A 6 21.07 23.13 -59.71
CA PRO A 6 22.48 22.77 -59.90
C PRO A 6 22.85 21.54 -59.04
N ALA A 7 23.58 20.54 -59.55
CA ALA A 7 24.96 20.54 -60.04
C ALA A 7 26.02 20.48 -58.92
N ARG A 8 26.93 19.50 -59.04
CA ARG A 8 27.85 19.03 -58.00
C ARG A 8 29.06 19.95 -57.80
N LEU A 9 29.69 19.87 -56.63
CA LEU A 9 31.15 20.00 -56.52
C LEU A 9 31.72 18.76 -55.81
N LEU A 10 32.90 18.32 -56.25
CA LEU A 10 33.66 17.20 -55.68
C LEU A 10 34.81 17.74 -54.81
N SER A 11 35.22 17.00 -53.78
CA SER A 11 36.54 17.20 -53.16
C SER A 11 37.05 15.96 -52.41
N ARG A 12 38.19 15.46 -52.91
CA ARG A 12 39.30 14.80 -52.19
C ARG A 12 38.92 13.61 -51.27
N LEU A 13 39.11 12.36 -51.70
CA LEU A 13 40.39 11.63 -51.70
C LEU A 13 41.23 11.82 -50.41
N GLY A 14 41.46 10.69 -49.73
CA GLY A 14 42.28 10.56 -48.53
C GLY A 14 42.59 9.08 -48.26
N THR A 15 43.30 8.44 -49.18
CA THR A 15 43.64 7.00 -49.10
C THR A 15 44.85 6.76 -48.21
N ALA A 16 44.70 5.94 -47.17
CA ALA A 16 45.79 5.44 -46.35
C ALA A 16 45.84 3.90 -46.39
N THR A 17 46.78 3.38 -47.17
CA THR A 17 47.33 2.01 -47.07
C THR A 17 48.38 2.00 -45.94
N ALA A 18 48.85 0.91 -45.33
CA ALA A 18 48.69 -0.56 -45.45
C ALA A 18 49.01 -1.16 -44.04
N PRO A 19 49.39 -2.46 -43.84
CA PRO A 19 49.24 -3.66 -44.67
C PRO A 19 48.56 -4.82 -43.90
N LEU A 20 48.57 -6.03 -44.49
CA LEU A 20 48.10 -7.27 -43.85
C LEU A 20 49.09 -7.80 -42.81
N ALA A 21 48.58 -8.54 -41.83
CA ALA A 21 49.31 -9.62 -41.17
C ALA A 21 48.50 -10.92 -41.32
N VAL A 22 49.05 -11.91 -42.02
CA VAL A 22 48.44 -13.24 -42.21
C VAL A 22 49.24 -14.27 -41.43
N ALA A 23 48.57 -15.00 -40.54
CA ALA A 23 49.09 -16.24 -39.95
C ALA A 23 47.99 -17.31 -40.05
N ARG A 24 48.32 -18.48 -40.62
CA ARG A 24 47.35 -19.52 -41.02
C ARG A 24 47.93 -20.92 -40.87
N GLN A 25 47.67 -21.55 -39.73
CA GLN A 25 47.60 -23.01 -39.55
C GLN A 25 46.50 -23.26 -38.49
N LEU A 26 45.47 -24.09 -38.68
CA LEU A 26 45.38 -25.45 -39.24
C LEU A 26 46.04 -26.54 -38.37
N ALA A 27 45.27 -27.06 -37.41
CA ALA A 27 44.94 -28.50 -37.35
C ALA A 27 43.86 -28.78 -36.29
N ALA A 28 42.92 -29.66 -36.63
CA ALA A 28 42.21 -30.54 -35.69
C ALA A 28 42.65 -31.98 -36.02
N PRO A 29 42.38 -33.01 -35.18
CA PRO A 29 41.04 -33.59 -35.20
C PRO A 29 40.58 -34.26 -33.88
N SER A 30 39.35 -34.79 -33.92
CA SER A 30 38.84 -35.92 -33.12
C SER A 30 38.67 -35.76 -31.59
N ALA A 31 37.74 -36.43 -30.91
CA ALA A 31 36.37 -36.94 -31.15
C ALA A 31 36.07 -37.98 -30.05
N THR A 32 34.80 -38.18 -29.71
CA THR A 32 34.31 -39.05 -28.60
C THR A 32 34.66 -38.51 -27.20
N SER A 33 33.90 -38.81 -26.13
CA SER A 33 32.79 -39.77 -25.98
C SER A 33 31.47 -39.12 -25.53
N ARG A 34 30.38 -39.90 -25.58
CA ARG A 34 29.03 -39.48 -25.11
C ARG A 34 28.85 -39.85 -23.63
N GLY A 35 28.64 -38.86 -22.76
CA GLY A 35 28.27 -39.07 -21.34
C GLY A 35 26.86 -38.59 -21.03
N ILE A 36 25.84 -39.44 -21.22
CA ILE A 36 24.43 -39.05 -20.97
C ILE A 36 24.11 -39.18 -19.48
N PHE A 37 24.32 -38.10 -18.72
CA PHE A 37 23.78 -37.96 -17.36
C PHE A 37 22.46 -37.18 -17.38
N ALA A 38 21.40 -37.85 -17.81
CA ALA A 38 20.04 -37.37 -17.62
C ALA A 38 19.67 -37.43 -16.12
N SER A 39 20.01 -36.36 -15.39
CA SER A 39 19.62 -36.19 -13.98
C SER A 39 18.10 -36.10 -13.85
N ALA A 40 17.46 -37.27 -13.70
CA ALA A 40 16.02 -37.41 -13.55
C ALA A 40 15.58 -36.82 -12.20
N THR A 41 15.37 -35.50 -12.19
CA THR A 41 14.97 -34.72 -11.01
C THR A 41 13.52 -35.06 -10.64
N ARG A 42 13.34 -36.22 -10.01
CA ARG A 42 12.05 -36.71 -9.51
C ARG A 42 11.53 -35.73 -8.46
N ARG A 43 10.56 -34.91 -8.85
CA ARG A 43 9.80 -34.06 -7.93
C ARG A 43 8.94 -34.95 -7.03
N THR A 44 9.51 -35.42 -5.93
CA THR A 44 8.77 -36.06 -4.86
C THR A 44 7.80 -35.05 -4.24
N PHE A 45 6.52 -35.19 -4.56
CA PHE A 45 5.46 -34.44 -3.89
C PHE A 45 5.32 -34.98 -2.46
N LEU A 46 6.14 -34.47 -1.54
CA LEU A 46 5.88 -34.64 -0.11
C LEU A 46 4.59 -33.91 0.22
N THR A 47 3.50 -34.69 0.33
CA THR A 47 2.23 -34.22 0.86
C THR A 47 2.41 -33.85 2.31
N SER A 48 2.52 -32.56 2.62
CA SER A 48 2.61 -32.08 4.00
C SER A 48 1.32 -32.47 4.74
N ALA A 49 1.40 -33.46 5.63
CA ALA A 49 0.29 -33.83 6.49
C ALA A 49 -0.18 -32.59 7.27
N ARG A 50 -1.49 -32.35 7.31
CA ARG A 50 -2.03 -31.27 8.14
C ARG A 50 -1.80 -31.61 9.60
N LEU A 51 -1.00 -30.79 10.29
CA LEU A 51 -0.87 -30.84 11.75
C LEU A 51 -2.20 -30.42 12.39
N SER A 52 -3.07 -31.39 12.61
CA SER A 52 -4.27 -31.24 13.44
C SER A 52 -3.86 -31.25 14.90
N PHE A 53 -3.92 -30.10 15.56
CA PHE A 53 -3.72 -30.02 17.01
C PHE A 53 -4.81 -30.84 17.72
N PRO A 54 -4.46 -31.78 18.60
CA PRO A 54 -5.46 -32.54 19.35
C PRO A 54 -6.16 -31.63 20.36
N ALA A 55 -7.49 -31.59 20.30
CA ALA A 55 -8.29 -30.97 21.35
C ALA A 55 -8.11 -31.74 22.67
N ALA A 56 -8.07 -31.02 23.80
CA ALA A 56 -7.85 -31.63 25.11
C ALA A 56 -8.94 -32.67 25.43
N LYS A 57 -8.51 -33.90 25.72
CA LYS A 57 -9.37 -35.06 25.92
C LYS A 57 -10.15 -34.93 27.23
N ALA A 58 -11.47 -34.77 27.14
CA ALA A 58 -12.34 -35.01 28.29
C ALA A 58 -12.27 -36.50 28.68
N ALA A 59 -11.97 -36.77 29.94
CA ALA A 59 -12.10 -38.10 30.54
C ALA A 59 -13.37 -38.13 31.40
N ALA A 60 -14.14 -39.21 31.32
CA ALA A 60 -15.42 -39.36 32.01
C ALA A 60 -15.36 -40.47 33.07
N SER A 61 -16.00 -40.26 34.21
CA SER A 61 -16.19 -41.28 35.24
C SER A 61 -17.59 -41.18 35.87
N GLN A 62 -18.53 -41.88 35.22
CA GLN A 62 -19.68 -42.61 35.75
C GLN A 62 -20.46 -42.10 36.99
N ALA A 63 -21.78 -42.01 36.77
CA ALA A 63 -22.88 -41.78 37.68
C ALA A 63 -22.90 -42.52 39.04
N LYS A 64 -23.51 -41.85 40.03
CA LYS A 64 -24.51 -42.49 40.92
C LYS A 64 -25.54 -41.45 41.42
N THR A 65 -26.64 -41.92 42.02
CA THR A 65 -27.91 -41.17 42.13
C THR A 65 -28.42 -40.94 43.57
N THR A 66 -29.33 -39.95 43.70
CA THR A 66 -30.44 -39.84 44.69
C THR A 66 -30.17 -39.62 46.19
N LYS A 67 -30.88 -38.59 46.73
CA LYS A 67 -31.46 -38.47 48.10
C LYS A 67 -30.46 -38.33 49.28
N LYS A 68 -30.76 -37.65 50.41
CA LYS A 68 -31.82 -36.69 50.85
C LYS A 68 -31.27 -35.87 52.05
N ALA A 69 -31.92 -34.76 52.41
CA ALA A 69 -31.62 -33.90 53.58
C ALA A 69 -31.82 -34.64 54.95
N PRO A 70 -31.37 -34.15 56.15
CA PRO A 70 -31.66 -32.77 56.63
C PRO A 70 -30.71 -32.06 57.65
N ALA A 71 -30.92 -30.73 57.77
CA ALA A 71 -31.02 -29.88 58.98
C ALA A 71 -29.96 -29.79 60.11
N LYS A 72 -29.47 -28.54 60.31
CA LYS A 72 -29.42 -27.73 61.56
C LYS A 72 -28.60 -28.17 62.80
N THR A 73 -27.57 -27.38 63.11
CA THR A 73 -27.42 -26.55 64.36
C THR A 73 -26.40 -25.43 64.04
N ALA A 74 -26.50 -24.14 64.40
CA ALA A 74 -27.45 -23.28 65.12
C ALA A 74 -27.29 -23.07 66.65
N SER A 75 -26.41 -22.12 67.04
CA SER A 75 -26.53 -21.22 68.22
C SER A 75 -25.37 -20.19 68.19
N LYS A 76 -25.36 -18.97 68.76
CA LYS A 76 -26.36 -18.09 69.44
C LYS A 76 -25.72 -16.67 69.52
N VAL A 77 -26.44 -15.54 69.32
CA VAL A 77 -26.89 -14.51 70.34
C VAL A 77 -26.53 -13.09 69.81
N ALA A 78 -27.27 -11.97 69.96
CA ALA A 78 -28.69 -11.69 70.25
C ALA A 78 -29.03 -10.20 69.83
N PRO A 79 -30.29 -9.65 69.95
CA PRO A 79 -30.87 -8.79 68.88
C PRO A 79 -31.74 -7.57 69.31
N LYS A 80 -32.52 -7.01 68.34
CA LYS A 80 -33.79 -6.19 68.38
C LYS A 80 -33.65 -4.93 67.46
N LYS A 81 -34.53 -4.57 66.51
CA LYS A 81 -36.01 -4.39 66.38
C LYS A 81 -36.56 -3.10 67.05
N LYS A 82 -37.64 -2.41 66.60
CA LYS A 82 -38.27 -2.01 65.29
C LYS A 82 -39.70 -1.43 65.59
N ALA A 83 -40.01 -0.20 65.15
CA ALA A 83 -41.37 0.40 64.98
C ALA A 83 -41.25 1.71 64.14
N THR A 84 -42.19 2.31 63.39
CA THR A 84 -43.57 1.99 62.90
C THR A 84 -44.77 2.77 63.52
N VAL A 85 -45.12 3.93 62.92
CA VAL A 85 -46.45 4.61 62.94
C VAL A 85 -46.76 5.14 61.50
N THR A 86 -47.99 5.54 61.17
CA THR A 86 -48.54 5.57 59.79
C THR A 86 -49.15 6.90 59.28
N LYS A 87 -49.51 6.92 57.96
CA LYS A 87 -50.33 7.88 57.15
C LYS A 87 -49.52 8.93 56.36
N LYS A 88 -49.91 9.39 55.15
CA LYS A 88 -51.09 9.10 54.27
C LYS A 88 -50.68 9.14 52.77
N ALA A 89 -51.63 8.94 51.83
CA ALA A 89 -51.36 8.66 50.39
C ALA A 89 -51.44 9.87 49.41
N ALA A 90 -51.12 9.61 48.13
CA ALA A 90 -51.02 10.53 46.96
C ALA A 90 -52.41 10.80 46.27
N PRO A 91 -52.57 11.29 45.00
CA PRO A 91 -51.62 11.77 43.96
C PRO A 91 -52.05 12.97 43.02
N LYS A 92 -51.08 13.48 42.20
CA LYS A 92 -51.19 13.99 40.78
C LYS A 92 -52.16 15.13 40.32
N LYS A 93 -51.52 16.15 39.69
CA LYS A 93 -51.89 16.92 38.45
C LYS A 93 -53.02 18.00 38.40
N LYS A 94 -52.57 19.21 38.02
CA LYS A 94 -53.11 20.21 37.05
C LYS A 94 -54.60 20.63 37.07
N VAL A 95 -54.82 21.94 37.28
CA VAL A 95 -55.92 22.76 36.70
C VAL A 95 -55.31 24.03 36.05
N VAL A 96 -56.04 24.75 35.18
CA VAL A 96 -55.48 25.66 34.15
C VAL A 96 -56.34 26.93 33.92
N LYS A 97 -55.69 28.07 33.60
CA LYS A 97 -56.22 29.39 33.10
C LYS A 97 -56.99 30.33 34.06
N LYS A 98 -56.41 31.54 34.26
CA LYS A 98 -57.00 32.82 33.78
C LYS A 98 -55.84 33.79 33.42
N LYS A 99 -56.12 34.91 32.72
CA LYS A 99 -55.09 35.64 31.92
C LYS A 99 -55.36 37.16 31.83
N VAL A 100 -54.52 38.00 32.46
CA VAL A 100 -54.57 39.48 32.45
C VAL A 100 -53.12 40.05 32.60
N LEU A 101 -52.72 41.25 32.14
CA LEU A 101 -52.88 41.88 30.82
C LEU A 101 -51.85 43.03 30.60
N LYS A 102 -50.81 42.82 29.76
CA LYS A 102 -49.75 43.82 29.36
C LYS A 102 -48.78 44.17 30.54
N LYS A 103 -47.54 44.69 30.35
CA LYS A 103 -46.91 45.55 29.31
C LYS A 103 -45.56 44.97 28.79
N LYS A 104 -45.05 45.45 27.64
CA LYS A 104 -43.82 44.95 26.97
C LYS A 104 -42.66 45.97 27.04
N PRO A 105 -41.39 45.51 27.09
CA PRO A 105 -40.25 46.12 26.42
C PRO A 105 -39.95 45.44 25.05
N ALA A 106 -39.16 46.09 24.20
CA ALA A 106 -39.00 45.72 22.78
C ALA A 106 -37.95 44.61 22.50
N PRO A 107 -38.12 43.79 21.44
CA PRO A 107 -37.14 42.77 21.05
C PRO A 107 -35.95 43.37 20.28
N LYS A 108 -34.72 43.04 20.69
CA LYS A 108 -33.49 43.38 19.95
C LYS A 108 -33.49 42.71 18.55
N PRO A 109 -32.99 43.38 17.49
CA PRO A 109 -33.07 42.86 16.13
C PRO A 109 -32.24 41.58 15.96
N LYS A 110 -32.84 40.53 15.38
CA LYS A 110 -32.17 39.25 15.12
C LYS A 110 -31.13 39.41 14.01
N ARG A 111 -29.84 39.31 14.37
CA ARG A 111 -28.71 39.26 13.42
C ARG A 111 -29.01 38.24 12.32
N LYS A 112 -29.14 38.68 11.06
CA LYS A 112 -29.42 37.81 9.91
C LYS A 112 -28.33 36.73 9.82
N VAL A 113 -28.71 35.47 9.98
CA VAL A 113 -27.80 34.34 9.74
C VAL A 113 -27.56 34.27 8.24
N VAL A 114 -26.41 34.79 7.80
CA VAL A 114 -25.95 34.64 6.42
C VAL A 114 -25.84 33.15 6.14
N LYS A 115 -26.68 32.65 5.23
CA LYS A 115 -26.63 31.25 4.77
C LYS A 115 -25.22 31.00 4.23
N LYS A 116 -24.41 30.22 4.94
CA LYS A 116 -23.11 29.75 4.43
C LYS A 116 -23.37 29.10 3.07
N LYS A 117 -22.73 29.61 2.01
CA LYS A 117 -22.83 29.01 0.67
C LYS A 117 -22.52 27.51 0.80
N ALA A 118 -23.35 26.67 0.20
CA ALA A 118 -23.18 25.21 0.29
C ALA A 118 -21.75 24.84 -0.13
N PRO A 119 -21.10 23.88 0.56
CA PRO A 119 -19.75 23.47 0.18
C PRO A 119 -19.74 23.05 -1.30
N PRO A 120 -18.76 23.47 -2.11
CA PRO A 120 -18.74 23.17 -3.52
C PRO A 120 -18.82 21.66 -3.73
N LYS A 121 -19.74 21.23 -4.61
CA LYS A 121 -20.03 19.80 -4.86
C LYS A 121 -18.68 19.07 -5.06
N PRO A 122 -18.39 18.01 -4.30
CA PRO A 122 -17.06 17.39 -4.32
C PRO A 122 -16.76 16.92 -5.73
N LEU A 123 -15.69 17.47 -6.33
CA LEU A 123 -15.25 17.15 -7.69
C LEU A 123 -15.17 15.63 -7.83
N ARG A 124 -16.01 15.04 -8.70
CA ARG A 124 -16.02 13.61 -8.97
C ARG A 124 -14.65 13.23 -9.52
N ILE A 125 -13.84 12.56 -8.72
CA ILE A 125 -12.49 12.13 -9.09
C ILE A 125 -12.62 11.04 -10.16
N THR A 126 -12.50 11.44 -11.43
CA THR A 126 -12.52 10.54 -12.57
C THR A 126 -11.20 9.78 -12.68
N LYS A 127 -11.19 8.68 -13.43
CA LYS A 127 -9.99 7.87 -13.66
C LYS A 127 -8.84 8.68 -14.29
N ALA A 128 -9.19 9.69 -15.11
CA ALA A 128 -8.24 10.60 -15.77
C ALA A 128 -7.53 11.57 -14.80
N MET A 129 -8.10 11.84 -13.62
CA MET A 129 -7.43 12.65 -12.60
C MET A 129 -6.38 11.85 -11.78
N GLY A 130 -6.27 10.54 -11.99
CA GLY A 130 -5.30 9.68 -11.31
C GLY A 130 -3.97 9.57 -12.07
N PRO A 131 -2.92 9.00 -11.44
CA PRO A 131 -1.66 8.75 -12.12
C PRO A 131 -1.84 7.76 -13.29
N PRO A 132 -1.12 7.96 -14.42
CA PRO A 132 -1.15 7.07 -15.57
C PRO A 132 -0.95 5.58 -15.24
N THR A 133 -1.57 4.72 -16.05
CA THR A 133 -1.38 3.26 -16.04
C THR A 133 0.07 2.90 -16.38
N ARG A 134 0.57 1.76 -15.91
CA ARG A 134 1.98 1.35 -16.02
C ARG A 134 2.35 0.74 -17.39
N GLY A 135 1.71 1.19 -18.47
CA GLY A 135 1.82 0.58 -19.79
C GLY A 135 1.16 -0.81 -19.88
N VAL A 136 1.40 -1.49 -21.01
CA VAL A 136 0.82 -2.79 -21.37
C VAL A 136 1.93 -3.84 -21.46
N THR A 137 1.68 -5.08 -21.05
CA THR A 137 2.64 -6.21 -21.17
C THR A 137 2.59 -6.86 -22.55
N ALA A 138 3.65 -7.55 -22.97
CA ALA A 138 3.74 -8.19 -24.29
C ALA A 138 2.54 -9.10 -24.59
N PHE A 139 2.17 -9.98 -23.66
CA PHE A 139 0.97 -10.82 -23.77
C PHE A 139 -0.33 -10.01 -23.91
N ILE A 140 -0.51 -8.90 -23.19
CA ILE A 140 -1.75 -8.11 -23.29
C ILE A 140 -1.77 -7.29 -24.60
N ALA A 141 -0.62 -6.85 -25.12
CA ALA A 141 -0.53 -6.23 -26.44
C ALA A 141 -0.88 -7.24 -27.56
N PHE A 142 -0.38 -8.47 -27.47
CA PHE A 142 -0.82 -9.58 -28.32
C PHE A 142 -2.31 -9.88 -28.14
N MET A 143 -2.81 -9.98 -26.91
CA MET A 143 -4.22 -10.27 -26.64
C MET A 143 -5.15 -9.18 -27.17
N GLN A 144 -4.71 -7.91 -27.24
CA GLN A 144 -5.47 -6.82 -27.85
C GLN A 144 -5.56 -6.98 -29.38
N GLU A 145 -4.46 -7.33 -30.04
CA GLU A 145 -4.39 -7.57 -31.49
C GLU A 145 -5.15 -8.86 -31.87
N TRP A 146 -4.92 -9.95 -31.13
CA TRP A 146 -5.64 -11.22 -31.27
C TRP A 146 -7.15 -11.06 -31.00
N ALA A 147 -7.55 -10.23 -30.02
CA ALA A 147 -8.97 -9.96 -29.74
C ALA A 147 -9.70 -9.16 -30.84
N ALA A 148 -8.97 -8.55 -31.77
CA ALA A 148 -9.48 -7.92 -32.98
C ALA A 148 -9.42 -8.84 -34.22
N SER A 149 -8.72 -9.99 -34.13
CA SER A 149 -8.67 -10.97 -35.21
C SER A 149 -10.00 -11.73 -35.36
N PRO A 150 -10.31 -12.29 -36.55
CA PRO A 150 -11.50 -13.13 -36.75
C PRO A 150 -11.59 -14.32 -35.78
N ALA A 151 -10.45 -14.88 -35.37
CA ALA A 151 -10.37 -15.99 -34.41
C ALA A 151 -10.85 -15.65 -32.98
N ALA A 152 -11.06 -14.36 -32.68
CA ALA A 152 -11.66 -13.88 -31.44
C ALA A 152 -13.11 -13.37 -31.61
N SER A 153 -13.63 -13.31 -32.85
CA SER A 153 -15.00 -12.90 -33.12
C SER A 153 -16.01 -13.94 -32.60
N GLY A 154 -17.20 -13.49 -32.20
CA GLY A 154 -18.22 -14.33 -31.55
C GLY A 154 -17.87 -14.89 -30.16
N LEU A 155 -16.58 -15.10 -29.84
CA LEU A 155 -16.15 -15.73 -28.59
C LEU A 155 -16.47 -14.88 -27.36
N ALA A 156 -17.15 -15.51 -26.40
CA ALA A 156 -17.34 -14.99 -25.05
C ALA A 156 -15.99 -14.69 -24.36
N THR A 157 -15.96 -13.68 -23.50
CA THR A 157 -14.74 -13.10 -22.93
C THR A 157 -13.81 -14.11 -22.24
N LEU A 158 -14.37 -15.15 -21.61
CA LEU A 158 -13.58 -16.19 -20.93
C LEU A 158 -12.87 -17.11 -21.94
N GLU A 159 -13.58 -17.59 -22.97
CA GLU A 159 -13.01 -18.44 -24.01
C GLU A 159 -12.03 -17.67 -24.88
N ARG A 160 -12.31 -16.39 -25.16
CA ARG A 160 -11.37 -15.46 -25.80
C ARG A 160 -10.05 -15.36 -25.01
N ALA A 161 -10.11 -15.27 -23.68
CA ALA A 161 -8.90 -15.21 -22.84
C ALA A 161 -8.14 -16.55 -22.78
N LYS A 162 -8.84 -17.69 -22.73
CA LYS A 162 -8.22 -19.03 -22.84
C LYS A 162 -7.49 -19.20 -24.16
N ASN A 163 -8.17 -18.91 -25.28
CA ASN A 163 -7.66 -19.14 -26.63
C ASN A 163 -6.48 -18.19 -26.96
N ALA A 164 -6.56 -16.91 -26.57
CA ALA A 164 -5.40 -16.02 -26.62
C ALA A 164 -4.21 -16.55 -25.80
N GLY A 165 -4.48 -17.12 -24.62
CA GLY A 165 -3.47 -17.75 -23.77
C GLY A 165 -2.87 -19.03 -24.37
N ALA A 166 -3.63 -19.78 -25.18
CA ALA A 166 -3.11 -20.92 -25.93
C ALA A 166 -2.23 -20.46 -27.10
N ALA A 167 -2.74 -19.55 -27.94
CA ALA A 167 -2.01 -18.99 -29.07
C ALA A 167 -0.67 -18.35 -28.66
N TRP A 168 -0.65 -17.54 -27.59
CA TRP A 168 0.59 -16.93 -27.08
C TRP A 168 1.65 -17.95 -26.61
N ARG A 169 1.23 -19.16 -26.17
CA ARG A 169 2.16 -20.24 -25.81
C ARG A 169 2.68 -20.99 -27.05
N ALA A 170 1.89 -21.06 -28.11
CA ALA A 170 2.26 -21.71 -29.37
C ALA A 170 3.24 -20.86 -30.21
N LEU A 171 3.19 -19.52 -30.11
CA LEU A 171 4.18 -18.64 -30.75
C LEU A 171 5.61 -19.01 -30.34
N SER A 172 6.55 -18.96 -31.27
CA SER A 172 7.99 -19.00 -31.01
C SER A 172 8.46 -17.75 -30.24
N ASP A 173 9.66 -17.79 -29.65
CA ASP A 173 10.21 -16.60 -28.98
C ASP A 173 10.65 -15.50 -29.96
N ALA A 174 10.82 -15.83 -31.24
CA ALA A 174 11.03 -14.86 -32.32
C ALA A 174 9.75 -14.04 -32.59
N GLU A 175 8.60 -14.71 -32.74
CA GLU A 175 7.29 -14.05 -32.92
C GLU A 175 6.87 -13.24 -31.69
N LYS A 176 7.33 -13.62 -30.48
CA LYS A 176 7.13 -12.82 -29.27
C LYS A 176 8.01 -11.55 -29.23
N GLN A 177 9.14 -11.46 -29.92
CA GLN A 177 10.03 -10.28 -29.88
C GLN A 177 9.33 -8.96 -30.21
N PRO A 178 8.56 -8.79 -31.32
CA PRO A 178 7.88 -7.53 -31.60
C PRO A 178 6.92 -7.11 -30.47
N TYR A 179 6.25 -8.06 -29.81
CA TYR A 179 5.40 -7.80 -28.65
C TYR A 179 6.19 -7.39 -27.41
N VAL A 180 7.36 -8.00 -27.17
CA VAL A 180 8.27 -7.63 -26.08
C VAL A 180 8.85 -6.24 -26.30
N ALA A 181 9.31 -5.92 -27.51
CA ALA A 181 9.83 -4.61 -27.88
C ALA A 181 8.76 -3.51 -27.78
N ARG A 182 7.58 -3.72 -28.40
CA ARG A 182 6.42 -2.82 -28.33
C ARG A 182 5.99 -2.60 -26.87
N SER A 183 5.95 -3.66 -26.06
CA SER A 183 5.65 -3.56 -24.61
C SER A 183 6.70 -2.76 -23.83
N LYS A 184 7.99 -2.97 -24.10
CA LYS A 184 9.08 -2.21 -23.46
C LYS A 184 8.93 -0.71 -23.76
N ALA A 185 8.79 -0.34 -25.03
CA ALA A 185 8.61 1.06 -25.46
C ALA A 185 7.37 1.71 -24.80
N ILE A 186 6.21 1.03 -24.81
CA ILE A 186 4.98 1.51 -24.15
C ILE A 186 5.18 1.68 -22.64
N ARG A 187 5.94 0.81 -21.98
CA ARG A 187 6.19 0.87 -20.54
C ARG A 187 7.16 1.99 -20.15
N GLU A 188 8.18 2.27 -20.95
CA GLU A 188 9.05 3.44 -20.72
C GLU A 188 8.31 4.76 -20.98
N ALA A 189 7.54 4.87 -22.07
CA ALA A 189 6.69 6.04 -22.31
C ALA A 189 5.67 6.25 -21.17
N ALA A 190 5.05 5.18 -20.69
CA ALA A 190 4.14 5.22 -19.54
C ALA A 190 4.86 5.57 -18.22
N LYS A 191 6.13 5.18 -18.04
CA LYS A 191 6.97 5.60 -16.92
C LYS A 191 7.22 7.11 -16.97
N ILE A 192 7.69 7.63 -18.11
CA ILE A 192 7.98 9.08 -18.29
C ILE A 192 6.73 9.92 -18.01
N THR A 193 5.59 9.60 -18.62
CA THR A 193 4.33 10.33 -18.42
C THR A 193 3.81 10.22 -16.97
N ARG A 194 4.06 9.09 -16.30
CA ARG A 194 3.72 8.89 -14.89
C ARG A 194 4.62 9.70 -13.95
N ASP A 195 5.92 9.76 -14.23
CA ASP A 195 6.89 10.49 -13.40
C ASP A 195 6.70 12.01 -13.55
N LYS A 196 6.39 12.49 -14.77
CA LYS A 196 5.89 13.85 -15.02
C LYS A 196 4.64 14.14 -14.19
N TRP A 197 3.60 13.31 -14.29
CA TRP A 197 2.38 13.45 -13.46
C TRP A 197 2.68 13.54 -11.96
N PHE A 198 3.68 12.83 -11.44
CA PHE A 198 4.06 12.93 -10.03
C PHE A 198 4.84 14.19 -9.65
N THR A 199 5.49 14.84 -10.62
CA THR A 199 6.12 16.15 -10.46
C THR A 199 5.08 17.26 -10.52
N ASP A 200 4.16 17.18 -11.49
CA ASP A 200 3.17 18.23 -11.80
C ASP A 200 1.92 18.19 -10.90
N ALA A 201 1.62 17.06 -10.24
CA ALA A 201 0.37 16.88 -9.51
C ALA A 201 0.28 17.68 -8.20
N ASP A 202 -0.70 18.60 -8.15
CA ASP A 202 -1.13 19.31 -6.94
C ASP A 202 -1.21 18.37 -5.70
N PRO A 203 -0.46 18.66 -4.62
CA PRO A 203 -0.52 17.90 -3.39
C PRO A 203 -1.92 17.86 -2.74
N ALA A 204 -2.83 18.80 -3.02
CA ALA A 204 -4.22 18.75 -2.57
C ALA A 204 -5.08 17.79 -3.40
N LEU A 205 -4.92 17.74 -4.73
CA LEU A 205 -5.50 16.73 -5.62
C LEU A 205 -5.06 15.32 -5.19
N LEU A 206 -3.76 15.09 -4.96
CA LEU A 206 -3.26 13.78 -4.49
C LEU A 206 -3.84 13.40 -3.11
N ARG A 207 -4.08 14.37 -2.21
CA ARG A 207 -4.80 14.16 -0.94
C ARG A 207 -6.26 13.77 -1.17
N ARG A 208 -6.97 14.42 -2.10
CA ARG A 208 -8.37 14.10 -2.47
C ARG A 208 -8.48 12.70 -3.07
N ILE A 209 -7.63 12.35 -4.03
CA ILE A 209 -7.56 11.01 -4.65
C ILE A 209 -7.36 9.94 -3.56
N ASN A 210 -6.43 10.16 -2.65
CA ASN A 210 -6.14 9.21 -1.58
C ASN A 210 -7.27 9.08 -0.54
N LYS A 211 -8.06 10.13 -0.30
CA LYS A 211 -9.28 10.04 0.52
C LYS A 211 -10.29 9.08 -0.14
N THR A 212 -10.63 9.30 -1.41
CA THR A 212 -11.59 8.42 -2.14
C THR A 212 -11.07 7.00 -2.36
N ARG A 213 -9.74 6.81 -2.43
CA ARG A 213 -9.16 5.46 -2.42
C ARG A 213 -9.31 4.78 -1.06
N LYS A 214 -9.08 5.49 0.07
CA LYS A 214 -9.33 4.95 1.42
C LYS A 214 -10.80 4.55 1.61
N GLU A 215 -11.73 5.40 1.17
CA GLU A 215 -13.19 5.11 1.19
C GLU A 215 -13.53 3.83 0.40
N LYS A 216 -12.88 3.62 -0.76
CA LYS A 216 -13.00 2.41 -1.58
C LYS A 216 -12.11 1.23 -1.12
N LYS A 217 -11.49 1.30 0.07
CA LYS A 217 -10.54 0.30 0.61
C LYS A 217 -9.33 0.00 -0.32
N LEU A 218 -9.00 0.90 -1.25
CA LEU A 218 -7.89 0.78 -2.20
C LEU A 218 -6.58 1.31 -1.59
N PRO A 219 -5.41 0.73 -1.95
CA PRO A 219 -4.11 1.14 -1.40
C PRO A 219 -3.76 2.58 -1.76
N ARG A 220 -3.12 3.30 -0.83
CA ARG A 220 -2.71 4.71 -0.98
C ARG A 220 -1.68 4.87 -2.10
N ILE A 221 -1.90 5.87 -2.96
CA ILE A 221 -0.90 6.34 -3.93
C ILE A 221 0.09 7.22 -3.18
N LEU A 222 1.35 6.77 -3.12
CA LEU A 222 2.49 7.56 -2.69
C LEU A 222 3.06 8.32 -3.89
N ASN A 223 3.60 9.51 -3.68
CA ASN A 223 4.43 10.18 -4.68
C ASN A 223 5.86 9.61 -4.59
N PRO A 224 6.43 9.03 -5.67
CA PRO A 224 7.81 8.54 -5.70
C PRO A 224 8.87 9.66 -5.70
N THR A 225 8.60 10.80 -6.35
CA THR A 225 9.54 11.93 -6.46
C THR A 225 9.52 12.87 -5.26
N LYS A 226 8.69 12.58 -4.24
CA LYS A 226 8.68 13.35 -3.00
C LYS A 226 9.76 12.87 -2.03
N ASP A 227 10.65 13.79 -1.67
CA ASP A 227 11.67 13.58 -0.65
C ASP A 227 11.10 13.09 0.68
N LYS A 228 11.72 12.02 1.16
CA LYS A 228 11.44 11.40 2.45
C LYS A 228 11.89 12.37 3.55
N LYS A 229 11.07 12.49 4.61
CA LYS A 229 11.52 13.17 5.82
C LYS A 229 12.74 12.46 6.42
N PRO A 230 13.69 13.18 7.01
CA PRO A 230 14.81 12.57 7.72
C PRO A 230 14.32 11.74 8.92
N THR A 231 15.13 10.75 9.27
CA THR A 231 14.93 9.86 10.43
C THR A 231 15.03 10.64 11.74
N SER A 232 14.17 10.33 12.71
CA SER A 232 14.28 10.86 14.07
C SER A 232 15.49 10.28 14.81
N ASN A 233 15.89 10.96 15.88
CA ASN A 233 16.90 10.54 16.87
C ASN A 233 16.89 9.03 17.18
N PHE A 234 15.77 8.50 17.66
CA PHE A 234 15.62 7.08 17.99
C PHE A 234 15.81 6.15 16.78
N ILE A 235 15.42 6.57 15.57
CA ILE A 235 15.58 5.73 14.37
C ILE A 235 17.04 5.72 13.89
N ARG A 236 17.84 6.76 14.19
CA ARG A 236 19.29 6.75 13.99
C ARG A 236 19.99 5.84 14.99
N PHE A 237 19.73 6.03 16.29
CA PHE A 237 20.20 5.11 17.33
C PHE A 237 19.84 3.65 17.00
N MET A 238 18.60 3.37 16.55
CA MET A 238 18.17 2.04 16.13
C MET A 238 18.81 1.52 14.83
N ALA A 239 19.46 2.36 14.02
CA ALA A 239 20.25 1.93 12.88
C ALA A 239 21.66 1.50 13.33
N ASP A 240 22.25 2.23 14.29
CA ASP A 240 23.59 1.97 14.80
C ASP A 240 23.58 0.78 15.79
N PHE A 241 22.64 0.76 16.73
CA PHE A 241 22.41 -0.35 17.67
C PHE A 241 22.00 -1.67 16.97
N ARG A 242 21.60 -1.64 15.69
CA ARG A 242 21.38 -2.87 14.91
C ARG A 242 22.64 -3.45 14.30
N GLN A 243 23.72 -2.68 14.22
CA GLN A 243 25.04 -3.13 13.77
C GLN A 243 25.82 -3.81 14.91
N THR A 244 25.56 -3.41 16.16
CA THR A 244 26.13 -4.03 17.37
C THR A 244 25.43 -5.33 17.82
N LEU A 245 24.41 -5.80 17.08
CA LEU A 245 23.66 -7.03 17.39
C LEU A 245 23.83 -8.10 16.30
N PRO A 246 23.98 -9.39 16.65
CA PRO A 246 24.19 -10.48 15.69
C PRO A 246 23.18 -10.45 14.55
N SER A 247 23.62 -10.67 13.30
CA SER A 247 22.80 -10.60 12.08
C SER A 247 21.46 -11.32 12.22
N ASP A 248 21.51 -12.52 12.78
CA ASP A 248 20.47 -13.54 12.69
C ASP A 248 19.37 -13.40 13.77
N MET A 249 19.62 -12.58 14.80
CA MET A 249 18.60 -12.28 15.83
C MET A 249 17.38 -11.62 15.19
N PRO A 250 16.15 -12.09 15.48
CA PRO A 250 14.94 -11.59 14.84
C PRO A 250 14.72 -10.09 15.12
N LEU A 251 14.25 -9.37 14.09
CA LEU A 251 14.07 -7.91 14.11
C LEU A 251 13.21 -7.40 15.28
N THR A 252 12.27 -8.22 15.76
CA THR A 252 11.42 -7.95 16.93
C THR A 252 12.25 -7.84 18.21
N GLU A 253 13.23 -8.72 18.41
CA GLU A 253 14.10 -8.75 19.60
C GLU A 253 15.12 -7.62 19.55
N LYS A 254 15.77 -7.40 18.39
CA LYS A 254 16.63 -6.22 18.16
C LYS A 254 15.90 -4.92 18.50
N SER A 255 14.62 -4.82 18.12
CA SER A 255 13.78 -3.64 18.41
C SER A 255 13.31 -3.56 19.87
N ARG A 256 13.15 -4.70 20.56
CA ARG A 256 12.83 -4.77 21.99
C ARG A 256 14.03 -4.34 22.85
N GLN A 257 15.21 -4.87 22.55
CA GLN A 257 16.47 -4.53 23.23
C GLN A 257 16.84 -3.06 23.01
N GLY A 258 16.87 -2.58 21.76
CA GLY A 258 17.19 -1.18 21.48
C GLY A 258 16.16 -0.21 22.08
N GLY A 259 14.89 -0.60 22.10
CA GLY A 259 13.86 0.14 22.83
C GLY A 259 14.07 0.18 24.35
N ALA A 260 14.71 -0.83 24.96
CA ALA A 260 15.07 -0.82 26.38
C ALA A 260 16.31 0.07 26.63
N VAL A 261 17.39 -0.12 25.86
CA VAL A 261 18.61 0.68 25.93
C VAL A 261 18.31 2.17 25.74
N TRP A 262 17.55 2.56 24.72
CA TRP A 262 17.15 3.95 24.51
C TRP A 262 16.32 4.55 25.65
N ARG A 263 15.62 3.74 26.46
CA ARG A 263 14.95 4.25 27.66
C ARG A 263 15.93 4.48 28.80
N ALA A 264 16.89 3.57 28.98
CA ALA A 264 17.90 3.64 30.04
C ALA A 264 18.97 4.73 29.81
N MET A 265 19.34 5.02 28.55
CA MET A 265 20.31 6.07 28.19
C MET A 265 19.96 7.43 28.83
N THR A 266 20.97 8.14 29.28
CA THR A 266 20.91 9.50 29.83
C THR A 266 20.55 10.55 28.77
N ALA A 267 20.35 11.80 29.19
CA ALA A 267 20.17 12.91 28.26
C ALA A 267 21.44 13.19 27.42
N ALA A 268 22.63 13.01 27.99
CA ALA A 268 23.91 13.23 27.31
C ALA A 268 24.15 12.21 26.19
N GLU A 269 23.93 10.91 26.44
CA GLU A 269 24.06 9.86 25.41
C GLU A 269 23.02 10.01 24.27
N LYS A 270 21.94 10.75 24.51
CA LYS A 270 20.90 11.07 23.51
C LYS A 270 21.19 12.36 22.74
N GLU A 271 22.02 13.25 23.26
CA GLU A 271 22.38 14.54 22.66
C GLU A 271 22.83 14.39 21.19
N PRO A 272 23.82 13.55 20.83
CA PRO A 272 24.30 13.50 19.44
C PRO A 272 23.20 13.03 18.47
N TYR A 273 22.32 12.13 18.93
CA TYR A 273 21.16 11.67 18.16
C TYR A 273 20.09 12.74 18.00
N ASN A 274 19.89 13.59 19.01
CA ASN A 274 18.97 14.74 18.97
C ASN A 274 19.50 15.79 18.01
N THR A 275 20.71 16.32 18.26
CA THR A 275 21.34 17.39 17.48
C THR A 275 21.52 16.99 16.02
N ALA A 276 21.94 15.76 15.72
CA ALA A 276 21.96 15.26 14.34
C ALA A 276 20.56 15.24 13.69
N ALA A 277 19.52 14.79 14.42
CA ALA A 277 18.15 14.71 13.91
C ALA A 277 17.52 16.08 13.68
N ASP A 278 17.74 17.03 14.58
CA ASP A 278 17.24 18.41 14.42
C ASP A 278 18.00 19.16 13.32
N ASN A 279 19.32 18.99 13.19
CA ASN A 279 20.08 19.52 12.04
C ASN A 279 19.56 18.96 10.71
N ALA A 280 19.34 17.64 10.62
CA ALA A 280 18.78 17.02 9.41
C ALA A 280 17.33 17.50 9.13
N MET A 281 16.50 17.70 10.16
CA MET A 281 15.15 18.21 10.02
C MET A 281 15.13 19.72 9.69
N ALA A 282 16.10 20.50 10.15
CA ALA A 282 16.30 21.90 9.79
C ALA A 282 16.67 22.01 8.30
N ALA A 283 17.66 21.24 7.83
CA ALA A 283 18.01 21.16 6.41
C ALA A 283 16.81 20.74 5.54
N TYR A 284 16.05 19.72 5.96
CA TYR A 284 14.83 19.31 5.25
C TYR A 284 13.76 20.42 5.21
N ARG A 285 13.56 21.17 6.31
CA ARG A 285 12.63 22.33 6.36
C ARG A 285 13.11 23.51 5.51
N ALA A 286 14.41 23.74 5.41
CA ALA A 286 14.99 24.78 4.55
C ALA A 286 14.82 24.46 3.06
N ALA A 287 15.06 23.20 2.67
CA ALA A 287 14.77 22.71 1.32
C ALA A 287 13.26 22.61 1.00
N HIS A 288 12.41 22.47 2.03
CA HIS A 288 10.95 22.33 1.90
C HIS A 288 10.22 23.40 2.73
N PRO A 289 10.31 24.69 2.36
CA PRO A 289 9.56 25.75 3.04
C PRO A 289 8.07 25.42 2.99
N ALA A 290 7.41 25.48 4.16
CA ALA A 290 5.98 25.23 4.23
C ALA A 290 5.24 26.32 3.43
N PRO A 291 4.36 25.98 2.47
CA PRO A 291 3.60 26.99 1.74
C PRO A 291 2.83 27.85 2.74
N ALA A 292 2.98 29.17 2.62
CA ALA A 292 2.42 30.13 3.57
C ALA A 292 0.93 29.84 3.78
N LYS A 293 0.51 29.73 5.05
CA LYS A 293 -0.90 29.51 5.40
C LYS A 293 -1.68 30.78 5.09
N VAL A 294 -2.12 30.93 3.84
CA VAL A 294 -3.09 31.95 3.43
C VAL A 294 -4.29 31.83 4.36
N LYS A 295 -4.46 32.82 5.24
CA LYS A 295 -5.66 32.95 6.07
C LYS A 295 -6.81 33.34 5.14
N ALA A 296 -7.83 32.49 5.09
CA ALA A 296 -9.11 32.75 4.44
C ALA A 296 -10.17 33.15 5.49
#